data_AF-A0A8U0U234-F1
#
_entry.id   AF-A0A8U0U234-F1
#
_cell.length_a   1.000
_cell.length_b   1.000
_cell.length_c   1.000
_cell.angle_alpha   90.00
_cell.angle_beta   90.00
_cell.angle_gamma   90.00
#
_symmetry.space_group_name_H-M   'P 1'
#
loop_
_entity.id
_entity.type
_entity.pdbx_description
1 polymer ?
#
loop_
_entity_poly.entity_id
_entity_poly.type
_entity_poly.pdbx_seq_one_letter_code
_entity_poly.pdbx_strand_id
1 'polypeptide(L)'
;MESKGTHVYPFTFQIPQGNFPSSFHGAHGSIIYSMKVEIHRPWHLTKAFETEFNFATYIDTNQPHLLISRWDSYSDYIPDLMKGE
;
A
#
# COMPACT_ATOMS: atom_id res chain seq x y z
N MET A 1 -33.91 17.93 8.90
CA MET A 1 -33.34 18.61 7.72
C MET A 1 -31.85 18.35 7.75
N GLU A 2 -31.36 17.48 6.87
CA GLU A 2 -29.92 17.26 6.72
C GLU A 2 -29.32 18.58 6.20
N SER A 3 -28.42 19.20 6.97
CA SER A 3 -27.83 20.47 6.56
C SER A 3 -27.04 20.24 5.28
N LYS A 4 -27.35 20.97 4.21
CA LYS A 4 -26.53 20.97 2.99
C LYS A 4 -25.16 21.56 3.35
N GLY A 5 -24.21 20.70 3.67
CA GLY A 5 -22.88 21.07 4.12
C GLY A 5 -21.86 19.95 3.91
N THR A 6 -20.60 20.29 4.03
CA THR A 6 -19.50 19.32 3.97
C THR A 6 -19.34 18.64 5.32
N HIS A 7 -19.44 17.30 5.34
CA HIS A 7 -19.23 16.50 6.53
C HIS A 7 -17.86 15.81 6.44
N VAL A 8 -16.98 16.05 7.42
CA VAL A 8 -15.64 15.47 7.50
C VAL A 8 -15.56 14.55 8.71
N TYR A 9 -15.15 13.30 8.49
CA TYR A 9 -14.99 12.28 9.53
C TYR A 9 -13.52 11.89 9.62
N PRO A 10 -12.71 12.59 10.43
CA PRO A 10 -11.30 12.24 10.59
C PRO A 10 -11.16 10.89 11.29
N PHE A 11 -10.23 10.07 10.82
CA PHE A 11 -9.85 8.82 11.47
C PHE A 11 -8.33 8.65 11.39
N THR A 12 -7.80 7.80 12.26
CA THR A 12 -6.40 7.42 12.28
C THR A 12 -6.32 5.97 12.71
N PHE A 13 -5.47 5.20 12.06
CA PHE A 13 -5.15 3.83 12.45
C PHE A 13 -3.64 3.67 12.46
N GLN A 14 -3.15 2.81 13.33
CA GLN A 14 -1.76 2.39 13.29
C GLN A 14 -1.68 1.08 12.52
N ILE A 15 -0.73 1.01 11.61
CA ILE A 15 -0.38 -0.26 10.98
C ILE A 15 0.24 -1.15 12.07
N PRO A 16 -0.16 -2.43 12.20
CA PRO A 16 0.40 -3.32 13.21
C PRO A 16 1.92 -3.41 13.10
N GLN A 17 2.58 -3.73 14.22
CA GLN A 17 4.01 -4.03 14.19
C GLN A 17 4.22 -5.40 13.52
N GLY A 18 5.11 -5.46 12.53
CA GLY A 18 5.43 -6.68 11.82
C GLY A 18 6.23 -6.44 10.54
N ASN A 19 6.69 -7.53 9.94
CA ASN A 19 7.40 -7.51 8.67
C ASN A 19 6.37 -7.57 7.52
N PHE A 20 5.79 -6.42 7.20
CA PHE A 20 4.90 -6.27 6.04
C PHE A 20 5.74 -5.94 4.80
N PRO A 21 5.58 -6.63 3.66
CA PRO A 21 6.32 -6.34 2.43
C PRO A 21 5.97 -4.96 1.85
N SER A 22 6.85 -4.39 1.03
CA SER A 22 6.55 -3.12 0.35
C SER A 22 5.47 -3.31 -0.72
N SER A 23 4.68 -2.27 -0.97
CA SER A 23 3.78 -2.24 -2.13
C SER A 23 4.56 -2.48 -3.42
N PHE A 24 4.05 -3.35 -4.29
CA PHE A 24 4.62 -3.57 -5.63
C PHE A 24 3.54 -4.00 -6.62
N HIS A 25 3.79 -3.74 -7.91
CA HIS A 25 3.00 -4.25 -9.02
C HIS A 25 3.96 -4.78 -10.08
N GLY A 26 3.84 -6.05 -10.45
CA GLY A 26 4.67 -6.69 -11.46
C GLY A 26 3.91 -7.69 -12.32
N ALA A 27 4.57 -8.23 -13.34
CA ALA A 27 3.95 -9.16 -14.30
C ALA A 27 3.42 -10.45 -13.64
N HIS A 28 4.00 -10.85 -12.52
CA HIS A 28 3.69 -12.10 -11.83
C HIS A 28 2.91 -11.91 -10.52
N GLY A 29 2.50 -10.68 -10.19
CA GLY A 29 1.71 -10.41 -8.99
C GLY A 29 1.84 -8.98 -8.49
N SER A 30 1.13 -8.68 -7.40
CA SER A 30 1.15 -7.37 -6.76
C SER A 30 0.88 -7.48 -5.27
N ILE A 31 1.38 -6.50 -4.51
CA ILE A 31 1.05 -6.25 -3.12
C ILE A 31 0.43 -4.86 -3.02
N ILE A 32 -0.84 -4.83 -2.67
CA ILE A 32 -1.67 -3.62 -2.60
C ILE A 32 -2.18 -3.48 -1.18
N TYR A 33 -1.99 -2.30 -0.60
CA TYR A 33 -2.57 -1.93 0.67
C TYR A 33 -3.71 -0.95 0.40
N SER A 34 -4.94 -1.35 0.75
CA SER A 34 -6.12 -0.51 0.58
C SER A 34 -6.84 -0.25 1.90
N MET A 35 -7.58 0.84 1.92
CA MET A 35 -8.49 1.20 2.99
C MET A 35 -9.89 1.36 2.41
N LYS A 36 -10.84 0.61 2.97
CA LYS A 36 -12.25 0.67 2.61
C LYS A 36 -13.06 1.34 3.72
N VAL A 37 -13.87 2.31 3.34
CA VAL A 37 -14.82 3.00 4.22
C VAL A 37 -16.24 2.73 3.73
N GLU A 38 -17.10 2.31 4.64
CA GLU A 38 -18.51 2.07 4.36
C GLU A 38 -19.42 2.97 5.19
N ILE A 39 -20.35 3.65 4.54
CA ILE A 39 -21.36 4.50 5.18
C ILE A 39 -22.69 3.76 5.16
N HIS A 40 -23.13 3.33 6.34
CA HIS A 40 -24.41 2.68 6.58
C HIS A 40 -25.43 3.71 7.06
N ARG A 41 -26.55 3.84 6.34
CA ARG A 41 -27.67 4.73 6.72
C ARG A 41 -28.97 3.94 6.69
N PRO A 42 -29.85 4.07 7.70
CA PRO A 42 -31.15 3.41 7.68
C PRO A 42 -31.91 3.73 6.40
N TRP A 43 -32.53 2.71 5.79
CA TRP A 43 -33.35 2.85 4.57
C TRP A 43 -32.61 3.36 3.33
N HIS A 44 -31.28 3.31 3.33
CA HIS A 44 -30.45 3.65 2.18
C HIS A 44 -29.49 2.52 1.85
N LEU A 45 -29.10 2.42 0.57
CA LEU A 45 -28.01 1.56 0.15
C LEU A 45 -26.68 2.04 0.77
N THR A 46 -25.89 1.07 1.23
CA THR A 46 -24.53 1.31 1.75
C THR A 46 -23.68 1.93 0.65
N LYS A 47 -22.94 2.97 1.01
CA LYS A 47 -21.93 3.57 0.12
C LYS A 47 -20.55 3.12 0.56
N ALA A 48 -19.79 2.54 -0.35
CA ALA A 48 -18.41 2.13 -0.10
C ALA A 48 -17.44 3.03 -0.87
N PHE A 49 -16.32 3.36 -0.23
CA PHE A 49 -15.20 4.10 -0.80
C PHE A 49 -13.94 3.31 -0.52
N GLU A 50 -13.08 3.11 -1.50
CA GLU A 50 -11.82 2.41 -1.34
C GLU A 50 -10.68 3.29 -1.86
N THR A 51 -9.57 3.29 -1.14
CA THR A 51 -8.36 4.01 -1.53
C THR A 51 -7.14 3.15 -1.26
N GLU A 52 -6.24 3.08 -2.23
CA GLU A 52 -4.95 2.45 -2.08
C GLU A 52 -3.94 3.41 -1.46
N PHE A 53 -2.97 2.87 -0.73
CA PHE A 53 -1.83 3.61 -0.21
C PHE A 53 -0.54 2.81 -0.39
N ASN A 54 0.58 3.54 -0.49
CA ASN A 54 1.89 2.93 -0.64
C ASN A 54 2.49 2.61 0.73
N PHE A 55 2.84 1.35 0.95
CA PHE A 55 3.55 0.89 2.14
C PHE A 55 5.03 0.64 1.79
N ALA A 56 5.93 1.20 2.59
CA ALA A 56 7.36 0.97 2.47
C ALA A 56 7.85 0.22 3.72
N THR A 57 8.42 -0.97 3.49
CA THR A 57 9.12 -1.73 4.53
C THR A 57 10.23 -0.88 5.14
N TYR A 58 10.27 -0.79 6.47
CA TYR A 58 11.45 -0.31 7.16
C TYR A 58 12.60 -1.31 6.95
N ILE A 59 13.68 -0.86 6.33
CA ILE A 59 14.91 -1.63 6.19
C ILE A 59 15.91 -1.04 7.17
N ASP A 60 16.35 -1.83 8.15
CA ASP A 60 17.46 -1.44 9.01
C ASP A 60 18.74 -1.42 8.17
N THR A 61 19.25 -0.22 7.91
CA THR A 61 20.48 -0.01 7.12
C THR A 61 21.73 -0.52 7.83
N ASN A 62 21.65 -0.85 9.12
CA ASN A 62 22.72 -1.53 9.86
C ASN A 62 22.71 -3.05 9.65
N GLN A 63 21.72 -3.59 8.91
CA GLN A 63 21.60 -5.01 8.59
C GLN A 63 21.77 -5.24 7.07
N PRO A 64 23.02 -5.33 6.57
CA PRO A 64 23.30 -5.37 5.14
C PRO A 64 22.70 -6.57 4.39
N HIS A 65 22.38 -7.67 5.08
CA HIS A 65 21.70 -8.82 4.47
C HIS A 65 20.25 -8.51 4.04
N LEU A 66 19.59 -7.52 4.67
CA LEU A 66 18.25 -7.06 4.28
C LEU A 66 18.26 -6.09 3.09
N LEU A 67 19.44 -5.60 2.68
CA LEU A 67 19.62 -4.79 1.47
C LEU A 67 19.73 -5.66 0.21
N ILE A 68 20.24 -6.89 0.33
CA ILE A 68 20.47 -7.81 -0.80
C ILE A 68 19.14 -8.23 -1.45
N SER A 69 18.12 -8.55 -0.63
CA SER A 69 16.78 -8.91 -1.12
C SER A 69 16.10 -7.80 -1.93
N ARG A 70 16.47 -6.53 -1.71
CA ARG A 70 16.00 -5.39 -2.51
C ARG A 70 16.69 -5.33 -3.88
N TRP A 71 18.00 -5.58 -3.95
CA TRP A 71 18.76 -5.57 -5.20
C TRP A 71 18.36 -6.72 -6.13
N ASP A 72 18.08 -7.90 -5.57
CA ASP A 72 17.56 -9.03 -6.34
C ASP A 72 16.20 -8.69 -6.99
N SER A 73 15.30 -8.05 -6.23
CA SER A 73 14.02 -7.56 -6.77
C SER A 73 14.17 -6.43 -7.79
N TYR A 74 15.23 -5.61 -7.71
CA TYR A 74 15.52 -4.55 -8.69
C TYR A 74 16.13 -5.13 -9.97
N SER A 75 16.94 -6.19 -9.85
CA SER A 75 17.53 -6.93 -10.97
C SER A 75 16.47 -7.50 -11.91
N ASP A 76 15.34 -7.96 -11.38
CA ASP A 76 14.20 -8.44 -12.19
C ASP A 76 13.51 -7.34 -13.01
N TYR A 77 13.78 -6.06 -12.71
CA TYR A 77 13.30 -4.90 -13.45
C TYR A 77 14.35 -4.25 -14.36
N ILE A 78 15.59 -4.71 -14.34
CA ILE A 78 16.63 -4.16 -15.21
C ILE A 78 16.39 -4.67 -16.64
N PRO A 79 16.13 -3.80 -17.62
CA PRO A 79 16.03 -4.21 -19.02
C PRO A 79 17.33 -4.91 -19.43
N ASP A 80 17.25 -6.01 -20.19
CA ASP A 80 18.41 -6.78 -20.66
C ASP A 80 19.50 -5.93 -21.34
N LEU A 81 19.17 -4.72 -21.79
CA LEU A 81 20.10 -3.73 -22.32
C LEU A 81 21.16 -3.20 -21.32
N MET A 82 20.99 -3.43 -20.01
CA MET A 82 21.91 -2.94 -18.97
C MET A 82 22.75 -4.06 -18.34
N LYS A 83 22.59 -5.32 -18.77
CA LYS A 83 23.50 -6.40 -18.39
C LYS A 83 24.67 -6.38 -19.37
N GLY A 84 25.77 -5.74 -18.97
CA GLY A 84 27.03 -5.82 -19.71
C GLY A 84 27.49 -7.28 -19.84
N GLU A 85 28.06 -7.60 -21.01
CA GLU A 85 28.73 -8.87 -21.32
C GLU A 85 29.79 -9.26 -20.27
#